data_AF-A0A536U7B9-F1
#
_entry.id   AF-A0A536U7B9-F1
#
_cell.length_a   1.000
_cell.length_b   1.000
_cell.length_c   1.000
_cell.angle_alpha   90.00
_cell.angle_beta   90.00
_cell.angle_gamma   90.00
#
_symmetry.space_group_name_H-M   'P 1'
#
loop_
_entity.id
_entity.type
_entity.pdbx_description
1 polymer ?
#
loop_
_entity_poly.entity_id
_entity_poly.type
_entity_poly.pdbx_seq_one_letter_code
_entity_poly.pdbx_strand_id
1 'polypeptide(L)'
;EAAAHPQVAAAAPFVNAQGMLVLGASVRGAVVRGIVPQLEQKVAEIGLHMTAGKLESLVPGEFGIVLGAELARALGARAGDKVTLIAPQGLVTPAGILPRLKQFTLVGLFEVGMFEYDSGLALIHLEDAQKLYGMGESASGVRLKLHDLFQSREVTRELITRLRGDLYVSDWTRSHANYFRAVQIEKTMMFIILLLIVAVAAFNIVSTLVMAVTDKQPDIAILRTLGASPGGIMKIFIVQGALIGVIGTLIGVAGGIALALNIDVVVPFVERLFNFQFLSREVYYITDLPSDLQSSDVVAIALVSLALSFFATLYPSWRAARVNPAEALRYE
;
A
#
# COMPACT_ATOMS: atom_id res chain seq x y z
N GLU A 1 -3.94 18.87 24.94
CA GLU A 1 -2.49 18.93 24.68
C GLU A 1 -2.12 18.44 23.28
N ALA A 2 -2.34 17.16 22.94
CA ALA A 2 -1.97 16.64 21.61
C ALA A 2 -2.63 17.38 20.42
N ALA A 3 -3.88 17.82 20.56
CA ALA A 3 -4.58 18.61 19.54
C ALA A 3 -3.98 20.00 19.27
N ALA A 4 -3.06 20.49 20.12
CA ALA A 4 -2.35 21.75 19.87
C ALA A 4 -1.18 21.59 18.89
N HIS A 5 -0.84 20.36 18.49
CA HIS A 5 0.20 20.10 17.51
C HIS A 5 -0.30 20.45 16.10
N PRO A 6 0.44 21.23 15.30
CA PRO A 6 -0.06 21.77 14.02
C PRO A 6 -0.38 20.68 12.98
N GLN A 7 0.28 19.54 13.04
CA GLN A 7 -0.01 18.38 12.17
C GLN A 7 -1.24 17.56 12.60
N VAL A 8 -1.82 17.81 13.78
CA VAL A 8 -2.99 17.06 14.28
C VAL A 8 -4.27 17.74 13.80
N ALA A 9 -4.97 17.09 12.88
CA ALA A 9 -6.23 17.57 12.31
C ALA A 9 -7.42 17.34 13.25
N ALA A 10 -7.45 16.21 13.96
CA ALA A 10 -8.53 15.88 14.88
C ALA A 10 -8.08 14.90 15.98
N ALA A 11 -8.84 14.86 17.07
CA ALA A 11 -8.62 13.93 18.19
C ALA A 11 -9.96 13.37 18.71
N ALA A 12 -9.98 12.10 19.07
CA ALA A 12 -11.15 11.45 19.68
C ALA A 12 -10.75 10.49 20.81
N PRO A 13 -11.37 10.57 22.00
CA PRO A 13 -11.15 9.60 23.07
C PRO A 13 -11.78 8.26 22.69
N PHE A 14 -11.17 7.17 23.14
CA PHE A 14 -11.74 5.84 22.96
C PHE A 14 -11.48 4.93 24.18
N VAL A 15 -12.36 3.97 24.38
CA VAL A 15 -12.11 2.78 25.19
C VAL A 15 -11.76 1.63 24.25
N ASN A 16 -10.75 0.84 24.57
CA ASN A 16 -10.38 -0.34 23.80
C ASN A 16 -10.20 -1.52 24.75
N ALA A 17 -11.10 -2.49 24.66
CA ALA A 17 -11.14 -3.65 25.52
C ALA A 17 -11.47 -4.91 24.70
N GLN A 18 -11.32 -6.07 25.31
CA GLN A 18 -11.74 -7.35 24.73
C GLN A 18 -13.07 -7.78 25.35
N GLY A 19 -13.86 -8.54 24.59
CA GLY A 19 -15.09 -9.14 25.09
C GLY A 19 -15.54 -10.31 24.23
N MET A 20 -16.54 -11.04 24.72
CA MET A 20 -17.20 -12.10 23.96
C MET A 20 -18.64 -11.68 23.68
N LEU A 21 -19.06 -11.76 22.43
CA LEU A 21 -20.42 -11.54 21.99
C LEU A 21 -21.14 -12.88 21.91
N VAL A 22 -22.36 -12.93 22.45
CA VAL A 22 -23.20 -14.13 22.51
C VAL A 22 -24.59 -13.82 21.97
N LEU A 23 -25.04 -14.63 21.02
CA LEU A 23 -26.41 -14.63 20.51
C LEU A 23 -26.89 -16.07 20.33
N GLY A 24 -27.86 -16.50 21.14
CA GLY A 24 -28.29 -17.91 21.16
C GLY A 24 -27.14 -18.85 21.56
N ALA A 25 -26.81 -19.81 20.69
CA ALA A 25 -25.68 -20.73 20.87
C ALA A 25 -24.35 -20.22 20.25
N SER A 26 -24.39 -19.12 19.50
CA SER A 26 -23.21 -18.57 18.82
C SER A 26 -22.41 -17.68 19.78
N VAL A 27 -21.10 -17.91 19.84
CA VAL A 27 -20.15 -17.11 20.65
C VAL A 27 -18.99 -16.67 19.76
N ARG A 28 -18.66 -15.38 19.78
CA ARG A 28 -17.51 -14.81 19.07
C ARG A 28 -16.73 -13.86 19.97
N GLY A 29 -15.41 -13.98 19.96
CA GLY A 29 -14.53 -12.97 20.56
C GLY A 29 -14.51 -11.71 19.70
N ALA A 30 -14.50 -10.54 20.33
CA ALA A 30 -14.40 -9.27 19.65
C ALA A 30 -13.55 -8.28 20.46
N VAL A 31 -12.89 -7.38 19.75
CA VAL A 31 -12.38 -6.13 20.32
C VAL A 31 -13.55 -5.17 20.41
N VAL A 32 -13.84 -4.70 21.62
CA VAL A 32 -14.88 -3.73 21.89
C VAL A 32 -14.24 -2.35 21.96
N ARG A 33 -14.72 -1.45 21.13
CA ARG A 33 -14.26 -0.07 21.07
C ARG A 33 -15.39 0.89 21.43
N GLY A 34 -15.20 1.57 22.55
CA GLY A 34 -16.08 2.65 22.99
C GLY A 34 -15.71 3.94 22.28
N ILE A 35 -16.66 4.56 21.58
CA ILE A 35 -16.44 5.77 20.78
C ILE A 35 -17.48 6.85 21.08
N VAL A 36 -17.14 8.10 20.76
CA VAL A 36 -18.11 9.20 20.67
C VAL A 36 -18.36 9.44 19.17
N PRO A 37 -19.54 9.09 18.61
CA PRO A 37 -19.76 9.10 17.16
C PRO A 37 -19.35 10.39 16.45
N GLN A 38 -19.66 11.55 17.04
CA GLN A 38 -19.39 12.87 16.47
C GLN A 38 -17.90 13.23 16.45
N LEU A 39 -17.10 12.65 17.35
CA LEU A 39 -15.64 12.83 17.37
C LEU A 39 -14.95 11.74 16.55
N GLU A 40 -15.46 10.51 16.58
CA GLU A 40 -14.91 9.37 15.86
C GLU A 40 -14.92 9.61 14.35
N GLN A 41 -16.00 10.17 13.80
CA GLN A 41 -16.08 10.52 12.37
C GLN A 41 -15.01 11.52 11.92
N LYS A 42 -14.44 12.31 12.85
CA LYS A 42 -13.36 13.24 12.53
C LYS A 42 -12.01 12.55 12.43
N VAL A 43 -11.85 11.38 13.07
CA VAL A 43 -10.58 10.64 13.12
C VAL A 43 -10.57 9.34 12.32
N ALA A 44 -11.75 8.78 12.02
CA ALA A 44 -11.91 7.52 11.30
C ALA A 44 -13.14 7.59 10.38
N GLU A 45 -13.05 6.88 9.25
CA GLU A 45 -14.06 6.94 8.18
C GLU A 45 -15.08 5.79 8.25
N ILE A 46 -15.20 5.12 9.40
CA ILE A 46 -16.11 3.97 9.58
C ILE A 46 -17.57 4.34 9.26
N GLY A 47 -17.98 5.57 9.57
CA GLY A 47 -19.34 6.05 9.28
C GLY A 47 -19.70 6.06 7.78
N LEU A 48 -18.72 6.19 6.89
CA LEU A 48 -18.92 6.13 5.43
C LEU A 48 -19.14 4.70 4.92
N HIS A 49 -18.72 3.71 5.70
CA HIS A 49 -18.74 2.28 5.36
C HIS A 49 -19.83 1.51 6.12
N MET A 50 -20.88 2.21 6.57
CA MET A 50 -22.04 1.59 7.21
C MET A 50 -22.91 0.90 6.15
N THR A 51 -23.11 -0.41 6.29
CA THR A 51 -23.99 -1.20 5.41
C THR A 51 -25.43 -1.23 5.91
N ALA A 52 -25.65 -1.03 7.22
CA ALA A 52 -26.96 -0.91 7.82
C ALA A 52 -26.92 0.01 9.05
N GLY A 53 -28.00 0.78 9.28
CA GLY A 53 -28.07 1.70 10.41
C GLY A 53 -27.15 2.93 10.25
N LYS A 54 -26.89 3.61 11.37
CA LYS A 54 -26.06 4.82 11.42
C LYS A 54 -25.16 4.79 12.65
N LEU A 55 -23.97 5.36 12.55
CA LEU A 55 -23.03 5.39 13.68
C LEU A 55 -23.56 6.26 14.83
N GLU A 56 -24.34 7.28 14.50
CA GLU A 56 -25.02 8.18 15.43
C GLU A 56 -26.11 7.49 16.26
N SER A 57 -26.55 6.28 15.87
CA SER A 57 -27.47 5.47 16.66
C SER A 57 -26.82 4.90 17.94
N LEU A 58 -25.50 5.07 18.12
CA LEU A 58 -24.82 4.80 19.38
C LEU A 58 -25.06 5.96 20.36
N VAL A 59 -26.19 5.92 21.07
CA VAL A 59 -26.57 6.91 22.07
C VAL A 59 -26.12 6.45 23.47
N PRO A 60 -25.54 7.35 24.30
CA PRO A 60 -25.12 7.01 25.65
C PRO A 60 -26.25 6.44 26.50
N GLY A 61 -26.02 5.31 27.17
CA GLY A 61 -26.97 4.67 28.08
C GLY A 61 -28.02 3.79 27.41
N GLU A 62 -28.15 3.84 26.08
CA GLU A 62 -29.08 2.98 25.34
C GLU A 62 -28.52 1.57 25.07
N PHE A 63 -27.21 1.38 25.29
CA PHE A 63 -26.52 0.11 25.04
C PHE A 63 -26.74 -0.36 23.59
N GLY A 64 -26.55 0.56 22.63
CA GLY A 64 -26.44 0.24 21.22
C GLY A 64 -25.08 -0.38 20.89
N ILE A 65 -25.06 -1.35 19.96
CA ILE A 65 -23.83 -1.93 19.41
C ILE A 65 -23.88 -1.89 17.88
N VAL A 66 -22.76 -1.54 17.28
CA VAL A 66 -22.52 -1.66 15.84
C VAL A 66 -21.45 -2.73 15.63
N LEU A 67 -21.68 -3.67 14.73
CA LEU A 67 -20.77 -4.80 14.47
C LEU A 67 -20.21 -4.74 13.06
N GLY A 68 -19.00 -5.26 12.87
CA GLY A 68 -18.52 -5.60 11.53
C GLY A 68 -19.43 -6.64 10.86
N ALA A 69 -19.58 -6.55 9.54
CA ALA A 69 -20.52 -7.37 8.78
C ALA A 69 -20.22 -8.88 8.92
N GLU A 70 -18.95 -9.28 8.89
CA GLU A 70 -18.54 -10.68 9.08
C GLU A 70 -18.76 -11.15 10.53
N LEU A 71 -18.51 -10.29 11.52
CA LEU A 71 -18.77 -10.61 12.93
C LEU A 71 -20.26 -10.85 13.19
N ALA A 72 -21.13 -9.99 12.64
CA ALA A 72 -22.57 -10.16 12.74
C ALA A 72 -23.04 -11.43 12.03
N ARG A 73 -22.53 -11.70 10.82
CA ARG A 73 -22.85 -12.93 10.06
C ARG A 73 -22.41 -14.18 10.82
N ALA A 74 -21.21 -14.16 11.41
CA ALA A 74 -20.66 -15.27 12.17
C ALA A 74 -21.37 -15.52 13.51
N LEU A 75 -22.08 -14.52 14.04
CA LEU A 75 -23.01 -14.64 15.18
C LEU A 75 -24.44 -15.04 14.76
N GLY A 76 -24.79 -14.82 13.50
CA GLY A 76 -26.18 -14.93 13.01
C GLY A 76 -27.05 -13.73 13.42
N ALA A 77 -26.44 -12.59 13.75
CA ALA A 77 -27.13 -11.40 14.23
C ALA A 77 -27.66 -10.53 13.08
N ARG A 78 -28.85 -9.96 13.27
CA ARG A 78 -29.51 -9.00 12.37
C ARG A 78 -29.79 -7.69 13.11
N ALA A 79 -29.90 -6.59 12.36
CA ALA A 79 -30.24 -5.30 12.95
C ALA A 79 -31.54 -5.40 13.77
N GLY A 80 -31.50 -4.88 15.00
CA GLY A 80 -32.56 -5.00 16.01
C GLY A 80 -32.39 -6.17 16.99
N ASP A 81 -31.54 -7.16 16.69
CA ASP A 81 -31.28 -8.27 17.61
C ASP A 81 -30.56 -7.81 18.88
N LYS A 82 -30.80 -8.53 19.97
CA LYS A 82 -30.15 -8.27 21.25
C LYS A 82 -28.98 -9.21 21.48
N VAL A 83 -27.75 -8.69 21.37
CA VAL A 83 -26.50 -9.43 21.56
C VAL A 83 -25.99 -9.23 22.97
N THR A 84 -25.58 -10.31 23.66
CA THR A 84 -24.99 -10.21 25.00
C THR A 84 -23.48 -10.02 24.88
N LEU A 85 -22.95 -8.96 25.47
CA LEU A 85 -21.53 -8.72 25.59
C LEU A 85 -21.03 -9.13 26.97
N ILE A 86 -20.04 -10.02 26.98
CA ILE A 86 -19.35 -10.53 28.16
C ILE A 86 -17.99 -9.84 28.27
N ALA A 87 -17.82 -9.00 29.29
CA ALA A 87 -16.57 -8.35 29.62
C ALA A 87 -15.80 -9.19 30.67
N PRO A 88 -14.55 -9.59 30.39
CA PRO A 88 -13.76 -10.44 31.30
C PRO A 88 -13.27 -9.69 32.55
N GLN A 89 -13.25 -8.36 32.53
CA GLN A 89 -12.77 -7.49 33.63
C GLN A 89 -13.88 -7.27 34.68
N GLY A 90 -14.32 -8.35 35.29
CA GLY A 90 -15.43 -8.36 36.22
C GLY A 90 -15.04 -8.21 37.69
N LEU A 91 -15.99 -8.41 38.61
CA LEU A 91 -15.73 -8.29 40.05
C LEU A 91 -14.84 -9.44 40.52
N VAL A 92 -13.76 -9.10 41.23
CA VAL A 92 -12.90 -10.08 41.89
C VAL A 92 -13.61 -10.56 43.15
N THR A 93 -13.89 -11.85 43.22
CA THR A 93 -14.47 -12.52 44.39
C THR A 93 -13.50 -13.57 44.92
N PRO A 94 -13.65 -14.03 46.18
CA PRO A 94 -12.85 -15.15 46.70
C PRO A 94 -12.95 -16.44 45.86
N ALA A 95 -14.01 -16.58 45.04
CA ALA A 95 -14.24 -17.72 44.16
C ALA A 95 -13.74 -17.52 42.70
N GLY A 96 -13.16 -16.36 42.38
CA GLY A 96 -12.66 -16.02 41.04
C GLY A 96 -13.21 -14.69 40.48
N ILE A 97 -12.90 -14.40 39.22
CA ILE A 97 -13.36 -13.20 38.51
C ILE A 97 -14.75 -13.49 37.93
N LEU A 98 -15.77 -12.78 38.41
CA LEU A 98 -17.13 -12.90 37.88
C LEU A 98 -17.32 -11.91 36.72
N PRO A 99 -17.45 -12.37 35.46
CA PRO A 99 -17.52 -11.48 34.30
C PRO A 99 -18.77 -10.60 34.34
N ARG A 100 -18.67 -9.41 33.74
CA ARG A 100 -19.83 -8.52 33.59
C ARG A 100 -20.54 -8.83 32.28
N LEU A 101 -21.85 -8.98 32.37
CA LEU A 101 -22.73 -9.31 31.25
C LEU A 101 -23.65 -8.13 31.00
N LYS A 102 -23.75 -7.67 29.76
CA LYS A 102 -24.73 -6.66 29.38
C LYS A 102 -25.30 -6.96 28.00
N GLN A 103 -26.61 -6.83 27.87
CA GLN A 103 -27.31 -6.98 26.61
C GLN A 103 -27.29 -5.65 25.85
N PHE A 104 -26.86 -5.70 24.59
CA PHE A 104 -26.81 -4.59 23.66
C PHE A 104 -27.77 -4.83 22.49
N THR A 105 -28.33 -3.76 21.93
CA THR A 105 -29.18 -3.84 20.73
C THR A 105 -28.32 -3.55 19.50
N LEU A 106 -28.36 -4.43 18.51
CA LEU A 106 -27.62 -4.25 17.26
C LEU A 106 -28.26 -3.13 16.42
N VAL A 107 -27.66 -1.93 16.45
CA VAL A 107 -28.21 -0.72 15.81
C VAL A 107 -27.59 -0.41 14.44
N GLY A 108 -26.53 -1.12 14.06
CA GLY A 108 -25.92 -0.96 12.75
C GLY A 108 -24.85 -1.99 12.43
N LEU A 109 -24.45 -2.01 11.16
CA LEU A 109 -23.40 -2.84 10.60
C LEU A 109 -22.45 -1.99 9.76
N PHE A 110 -21.15 -2.27 9.80
CA PHE A 110 -20.16 -1.67 8.91
C PHE A 110 -19.37 -2.75 8.16
N GLU A 111 -18.81 -2.36 7.02
CA GLU A 111 -17.90 -3.19 6.22
C GLU A 111 -16.81 -2.30 5.60
N VAL A 112 -15.62 -2.32 6.18
CA VAL A 112 -14.48 -1.48 5.76
C VAL A 112 -13.57 -2.17 4.75
N GLY A 113 -13.87 -3.42 4.37
CA GLY A 113 -13.11 -4.20 3.39
C GLY A 113 -11.81 -4.79 3.96
N MET A 114 -11.65 -4.81 5.29
CA MET A 114 -10.51 -5.42 5.96
C MET A 114 -11.01 -6.47 6.95
N PHE A 115 -10.70 -7.73 6.67
CA PHE A 115 -11.26 -8.88 7.38
C PHE A 115 -11.04 -8.82 8.89
N GLU A 116 -9.87 -8.36 9.36
CA GLU A 116 -9.58 -8.25 10.80
C GLU A 116 -10.53 -7.28 11.53
N TYR A 117 -10.96 -6.22 10.85
CA TYR A 117 -11.92 -5.26 11.38
C TYR A 117 -13.35 -5.77 11.23
N ASP A 118 -13.71 -6.29 10.05
CA ASP A 118 -15.07 -6.74 9.75
C ASP A 118 -15.48 -7.99 10.54
N SER A 119 -14.51 -8.85 10.91
CA SER A 119 -14.75 -10.08 11.69
C SER A 119 -14.50 -9.95 13.20
N GLY A 120 -13.83 -8.88 13.64
CA GLY A 120 -13.29 -8.78 15.00
C GLY A 120 -13.63 -7.53 15.80
N LEU A 121 -14.20 -6.48 15.19
CA LEU A 121 -14.46 -5.20 15.86
C LEU A 121 -15.94 -4.99 16.15
N ALA A 122 -16.23 -4.59 17.39
CA ALA A 122 -17.53 -4.12 17.84
C ALA A 122 -17.42 -2.69 18.37
N LEU A 123 -18.31 -1.81 17.93
CA LEU A 123 -18.38 -0.41 18.35
C LEU A 123 -19.57 -0.20 19.28
N ILE A 124 -19.32 0.47 20.41
CA ILE A 124 -20.35 0.89 21.37
C ILE A 124 -20.11 2.35 21.76
N HIS A 125 -21.08 3.00 22.40
CA HIS A 125 -20.86 4.34 22.91
C HIS A 125 -19.78 4.34 24.02
N LEU A 126 -18.95 5.40 24.08
CA LEU A 126 -17.86 5.54 25.03
C LEU A 126 -18.32 5.35 26.48
N GLU A 127 -19.42 6.02 26.86
CA GLU A 127 -19.99 5.92 28.21
C GLU A 127 -20.49 4.51 28.55
N ASP A 128 -21.02 3.77 27.58
CA ASP A 128 -21.49 2.40 27.79
C ASP A 128 -20.30 1.45 27.98
N ALA A 129 -19.22 1.68 27.24
CA ALA A 129 -17.96 0.97 27.44
C ALA A 129 -17.38 1.27 28.83
N GLN A 130 -17.33 2.54 29.23
CA GLN A 130 -16.85 2.96 30.55
C GLN A 130 -17.64 2.33 31.69
N LYS A 131 -18.97 2.29 31.58
CA LYS A 131 -19.86 1.62 32.55
C LYS A 131 -19.61 0.11 32.59
N LEU A 132 -19.55 -0.54 31.42
CA LEU A 132 -19.35 -1.99 31.33
C LEU A 132 -18.01 -2.42 31.91
N TYR A 133 -16.92 -1.76 31.52
CA TYR A 133 -15.55 -2.09 31.93
C TYR A 133 -15.12 -1.43 33.24
N GLY A 134 -15.98 -0.63 33.89
CA GLY A 134 -15.71 -0.04 35.21
C GLY A 134 -14.61 1.02 35.20
N MET A 135 -14.52 1.81 34.13
CA MET A 135 -13.45 2.80 33.93
C MET A 135 -13.76 4.19 34.52
N GLY A 136 -14.96 4.40 35.04
CA GLY A 136 -15.42 5.73 35.44
C GLY A 136 -15.39 6.69 34.24
N GLU A 137 -14.84 7.89 34.41
CA GLU A 137 -14.66 8.84 33.31
C GLU A 137 -13.35 8.62 32.50
N SER A 138 -12.60 7.55 32.79
CA SER A 138 -11.33 7.26 32.13
C SER A 138 -11.53 6.71 30.71
N ALA A 139 -10.60 7.01 29.82
CA ALA A 139 -10.52 6.42 28.48
C ALA A 139 -9.26 5.54 28.37
N SER A 140 -9.25 4.58 27.44
CA SER A 140 -8.04 3.78 27.16
C SER A 140 -6.98 4.60 26.41
N GLY A 141 -7.41 5.62 25.65
CA GLY A 141 -6.50 6.50 24.94
C GLY A 141 -7.24 7.55 24.11
N VAL A 142 -6.45 8.31 23.36
CA VAL A 142 -6.94 9.32 22.43
C VAL A 142 -6.37 9.01 21.04
N ARG A 143 -7.24 8.83 20.06
CA ARG A 143 -6.87 8.65 18.65
C ARG A 143 -6.66 10.02 18.03
N LEU A 144 -5.60 10.17 17.24
CA LEU A 144 -5.25 11.41 16.55
C LEU A 144 -5.29 11.18 15.03
N LYS A 145 -5.93 12.08 14.29
CA LYS A 145 -5.83 12.16 12.82
C LYS A 145 -4.80 13.21 12.46
N LEU A 146 -3.88 12.87 11.57
CA LEU A 146 -2.88 13.80 11.06
C LEU A 146 -3.34 14.38 9.72
N HIS A 147 -2.86 15.58 9.39
CA HIS A 147 -3.02 16.13 8.04
C HIS A 147 -2.28 15.30 6.99
N ASP A 148 -1.08 14.85 7.34
CA ASP A 148 -0.26 13.94 6.54
C ASP A 148 0.06 12.69 7.35
N LEU A 149 -0.44 11.54 6.88
CA LEU A 149 -0.28 10.26 7.58
C LEU A 149 1.17 9.76 7.52
N PHE A 150 1.95 10.19 6.53
CA PHE A 150 3.35 9.80 6.35
C PHE A 150 4.28 10.48 7.36
N GLN A 151 3.84 11.57 8.00
CA GLN A 151 4.57 12.25 9.07
C GLN A 151 4.35 11.61 10.45
N SER A 152 3.58 10.51 10.55
CA SER A 152 3.20 9.89 11.83
C SER A 152 4.38 9.58 12.73
N ARG A 153 5.51 9.14 12.17
CA ARG A 153 6.70 8.75 12.92
C ARG A 153 7.47 9.96 13.49
N GLU A 154 7.43 11.09 12.81
CA GLU A 154 8.02 12.35 13.28
C GLU A 154 7.12 12.98 14.34
N VAL A 155 5.83 13.14 14.03
CA VAL A 155 4.83 13.68 14.96
C VAL A 155 4.78 12.87 16.26
N THR A 156 4.85 11.53 16.18
CA THR A 156 4.89 10.68 17.39
C THR A 156 6.13 10.95 18.24
N ARG A 157 7.30 11.14 17.64
CA ARG A 157 8.53 11.47 18.38
C ARG A 157 8.42 12.83 19.06
N GLU A 158 7.82 13.82 18.40
CA GLU A 158 7.57 15.13 19.00
C GLU A 158 6.52 15.07 20.12
N LEU A 159 5.46 14.30 19.95
CA LEU A 159 4.41 14.17 20.97
C LEU A 159 4.92 13.47 22.23
N ILE A 160 5.79 12.45 22.10
CA ILE A 160 6.40 11.76 23.24
C ILE A 160 7.19 12.73 24.13
N THR A 161 7.86 13.72 23.56
CA THR A 161 8.67 14.69 24.34
C THR A 161 7.83 15.83 24.93
N ARG A 162 6.68 16.15 24.32
CA ARG A 162 5.82 17.25 24.76
C ARG A 162 4.74 16.84 25.76
N LEU A 163 4.20 15.63 25.63
CA LEU A 163 3.12 15.15 26.50
C LEU A 163 3.68 14.76 27.86
N ARG A 164 3.00 15.17 28.92
CA ARG A 164 3.38 14.83 30.30
C ARG A 164 2.60 13.60 30.78
N GLY A 165 3.26 12.73 31.54
CA GLY A 165 2.67 11.53 32.14
C GLY A 165 3.15 10.22 31.51
N ASP A 166 2.75 9.10 32.11
CA ASP A 166 3.07 7.73 31.67
C ASP A 166 2.20 7.34 30.46
N LEU A 167 2.36 8.06 29.36
CA LEU A 167 1.59 7.87 28.13
C LEU A 167 2.41 7.07 27.11
N TYR A 168 1.78 6.04 26.54
CA TYR A 168 2.33 5.32 25.40
C TYR A 168 1.79 5.91 24.10
N VAL A 169 2.66 6.59 23.35
CA VAL A 169 2.31 7.11 22.02
C VAL A 169 2.77 6.10 20.97
N SER A 170 1.82 5.59 20.19
CA SER A 170 2.07 4.69 19.07
C SER A 170 1.47 5.27 17.80
N ASP A 171 2.08 4.93 16.68
CA ASP A 171 1.58 5.26 15.36
C ASP A 171 1.27 4.00 14.55
N TRP A 172 0.49 4.21 13.49
CA TRP A 172 -0.02 3.15 12.64
C TRP A 172 1.09 2.33 11.94
N THR A 173 2.27 2.91 11.69
CA THR A 173 3.42 2.18 11.10
C THR A 173 4.02 1.16 12.05
N ARG A 174 3.91 1.36 13.37
CA ARG A 174 4.35 0.40 14.39
C ARG A 174 3.28 -0.65 14.68
N SER A 175 2.02 -0.25 14.75
CA SER A 175 0.88 -1.14 15.03
C SER A 175 0.69 -2.21 13.95
N HIS A 176 1.10 -1.94 12.71
CA HIS A 176 1.04 -2.88 11.57
C HIS A 176 2.41 -3.08 10.89
N ALA A 177 3.49 -3.10 11.67
CA ALA A 177 4.86 -3.14 11.16
C ALA A 177 5.19 -4.35 10.27
N ASN A 178 4.50 -5.49 10.44
CA ASN A 178 4.73 -6.67 9.60
C ASN A 178 4.16 -6.50 8.20
N TYR A 179 2.97 -5.89 8.08
CA TYR A 179 2.37 -5.56 6.79
C TYR A 179 3.21 -4.54 6.03
N PHE A 180 3.62 -3.46 6.69
CA PHE A 180 4.47 -2.44 6.07
C PHE A 180 5.83 -2.98 5.64
N ARG A 181 6.44 -3.86 6.46
CA ARG A 181 7.68 -4.54 6.08
C ARG A 181 7.48 -5.46 4.88
N ALA A 182 6.37 -6.20 4.82
CA ALA A 182 6.06 -7.04 3.67
C ALA A 182 5.92 -6.20 2.38
N VAL A 183 5.14 -5.12 2.42
CA VAL A 183 4.97 -4.20 1.26
C VAL A 183 6.31 -3.57 0.85
N GLN A 184 7.16 -3.18 1.80
CA GLN A 184 8.47 -2.61 1.48
C GLN A 184 9.42 -3.64 0.85
N ILE A 185 9.42 -4.88 1.34
CA ILE A 185 10.20 -5.99 0.78
C ILE A 185 9.72 -6.28 -0.65
N GLU A 186 8.40 -6.33 -0.87
CA GLU A 186 7.80 -6.53 -2.18
C GLU A 186 8.21 -5.43 -3.17
N LYS A 187 8.09 -4.15 -2.79
CA LYS A 187 8.57 -3.03 -3.63
C LYS A 187 10.05 -3.14 -3.96
N THR A 188 10.87 -3.57 -2.99
CA THR A 188 12.32 -3.75 -3.21
C THR A 188 12.59 -4.89 -4.19
N MET A 189 11.88 -6.03 -4.07
CA MET A 189 11.98 -7.14 -5.02
C MET A 189 11.55 -6.71 -6.43
N MET A 190 10.44 -5.99 -6.56
CA MET A 190 9.97 -5.45 -7.85
C MET A 190 11.01 -4.54 -8.50
N PHE A 191 11.66 -3.67 -7.72
CA PHE A 191 12.76 -2.83 -8.22
C PHE A 191 13.94 -3.67 -8.73
N ILE A 192 14.36 -4.71 -7.99
CA ILE A 192 15.46 -5.59 -8.41
C ILE A 192 15.10 -6.34 -9.70
N ILE A 193 13.90 -6.90 -9.80
CA ILE A 193 13.43 -7.62 -10.99
C ILE A 193 13.40 -6.67 -12.20
N LEU A 194 12.84 -5.47 -12.03
CA LEU A 194 12.79 -4.47 -13.09
C LEU A 194 14.20 -4.07 -13.54
N LEU A 195 15.12 -3.85 -12.59
CA LEU A 195 16.52 -3.54 -12.88
C LEU A 195 17.19 -4.65 -13.70
N LEU A 196 16.94 -5.93 -13.36
CA LEU A 196 17.47 -7.07 -14.12
C LEU A 196 16.92 -7.12 -15.55
N ILE A 197 15.61 -6.89 -15.73
CA ILE A 197 15.00 -6.83 -17.08
C ILE A 197 15.64 -5.72 -17.91
N VAL A 198 15.83 -4.53 -17.33
CA VAL A 198 16.49 -3.41 -18.01
C VAL A 198 17.95 -3.73 -18.33
N ALA A 199 18.68 -4.39 -17.41
CA ALA A 199 20.06 -4.80 -17.64
C ALA A 199 20.18 -5.81 -18.80
N VAL A 200 19.29 -6.80 -18.88
CA VAL A 200 19.22 -7.76 -20.00
C VAL A 200 18.91 -7.04 -21.32
N ALA A 201 17.98 -6.08 -21.30
CA ALA A 201 17.66 -5.26 -22.47
C ALA A 201 18.87 -4.41 -22.92
N ALA A 202 19.59 -3.79 -21.99
CA ALA A 202 20.80 -3.03 -22.29
C ALA A 202 21.90 -3.93 -22.91
N PHE A 203 22.07 -5.15 -22.41
CA PHE A 203 23.00 -6.13 -23.00
C PHE A 203 22.62 -6.51 -24.44
N ASN A 204 21.33 -6.60 -24.74
CA ASN A 204 20.86 -6.79 -26.12
C ASN A 204 21.26 -5.61 -27.01
N ILE A 205 21.12 -4.36 -26.55
CA ILE A 205 21.56 -3.17 -27.30
C ILE A 205 23.06 -3.25 -27.59
N VAL A 206 23.89 -3.61 -26.59
CA VAL A 206 25.33 -3.81 -26.79
C VAL A 206 25.58 -4.84 -27.89
N SER A 207 24.92 -6.00 -27.80
CA SER A 207 25.10 -7.10 -28.75
C SER A 207 24.72 -6.70 -30.17
N THR A 208 23.59 -6.02 -30.35
CA THR A 208 23.14 -5.52 -31.65
C THR A 208 24.07 -4.46 -32.22
N LEU A 209 24.58 -3.52 -31.40
CA LEU A 209 25.51 -2.49 -31.89
C LEU A 209 26.87 -3.07 -32.23
N VAL A 210 27.39 -4.03 -31.46
CA VAL A 210 28.64 -4.72 -31.82
C VAL A 210 28.48 -5.46 -33.15
N MET A 211 27.36 -6.15 -33.34
CA MET A 211 27.05 -6.80 -34.62
C MET A 211 26.99 -5.79 -35.76
N ALA A 212 26.26 -4.69 -35.59
CA ALA A 212 26.19 -3.63 -36.59
C ALA A 212 27.55 -3.01 -36.94
N VAL A 213 28.43 -2.81 -35.96
CA VAL A 213 29.81 -2.33 -36.19
C VAL A 213 30.62 -3.33 -37.00
N THR A 214 30.46 -4.62 -36.70
CA THR A 214 31.20 -5.70 -37.39
C THR A 214 30.72 -5.85 -38.84
N ASP A 215 29.40 -5.81 -39.07
CA ASP A 215 28.81 -5.86 -40.40
C ASP A 215 29.17 -4.63 -41.25
N LYS A 216 29.39 -3.48 -40.60
CA LYS A 216 29.77 -2.20 -41.22
C LYS A 216 31.27 -1.94 -41.24
N GLN A 217 32.09 -2.93 -40.91
CA GLN A 217 33.54 -2.78 -40.89
C GLN A 217 34.16 -2.35 -42.24
N PRO A 218 33.71 -2.86 -43.41
CA PRO A 218 34.18 -2.38 -44.71
C PRO A 218 33.80 -0.92 -44.99
N ASP A 219 32.54 -0.55 -44.72
CA ASP A 219 32.04 0.82 -44.87
C ASP A 219 32.85 1.80 -43.98
N ILE A 220 33.16 1.41 -42.74
CA ILE A 220 34.02 2.18 -41.83
C ILE A 220 35.43 2.34 -42.41
N ALA A 221 35.99 1.28 -43.00
CA ALA A 221 37.33 1.34 -43.60
C ALA A 221 37.40 2.32 -44.78
N ILE A 222 36.38 2.34 -45.65
CA ILE A 222 36.26 3.31 -46.75
C ILE A 222 36.17 4.73 -46.20
N LEU A 223 35.32 4.98 -45.19
CA LEU A 223 35.23 6.32 -44.59
C LEU A 223 36.57 6.76 -43.97
N ARG A 224 37.27 5.83 -43.31
CA ARG A 224 38.59 6.08 -42.70
C ARG A 224 39.67 6.36 -43.74
N THR A 225 39.63 5.73 -44.92
CA THR A 225 40.56 6.03 -46.03
C THR A 225 40.25 7.35 -46.71
N LEU A 226 38.98 7.76 -46.75
CA LEU A 226 38.54 9.09 -47.19
C LEU A 226 38.85 10.22 -46.18
N GLY A 227 39.46 9.91 -45.03
CA GLY A 227 39.93 10.88 -44.04
C GLY A 227 39.05 11.04 -42.80
N ALA A 228 38.05 10.18 -42.58
CA ALA A 228 37.25 10.22 -41.36
C ALA A 228 38.10 9.96 -40.11
N SER A 229 37.96 10.82 -39.10
CA SER A 229 38.63 10.65 -37.82
C SER A 229 38.00 9.52 -36.99
N PRO A 230 38.77 8.84 -36.11
CA PRO A 230 38.21 7.83 -35.20
C PRO A 230 37.05 8.38 -34.35
N GLY A 231 37.16 9.63 -33.91
CA GLY A 231 36.11 10.31 -33.16
C GLY A 231 34.86 10.59 -33.99
N GLY A 232 34.99 10.79 -35.31
CA GLY A 232 33.87 10.90 -36.24
C GLY A 232 33.08 9.60 -36.34
N ILE A 233 33.77 8.47 -36.52
CA ILE A 233 33.15 7.14 -36.53
C ILE A 233 32.49 6.84 -35.18
N MET A 234 33.16 7.12 -34.07
CA MET A 234 32.59 6.95 -32.73
C MET A 234 31.28 7.73 -32.55
N LYS A 235 31.23 8.99 -33.01
CA LYS A 235 30.02 9.83 -32.92
C LYS A 235 28.84 9.24 -33.70
N ILE A 236 29.06 8.64 -34.87
CA ILE A 236 28.00 8.00 -35.66
C ILE A 236 27.31 6.91 -34.84
N PHE A 237 28.10 6.01 -34.26
CA PHE A 237 27.55 4.89 -33.47
C PHE A 237 26.97 5.33 -32.12
N ILE A 238 27.52 6.37 -31.48
CA ILE A 238 26.91 6.97 -30.27
C ILE A 238 25.54 7.55 -30.61
N VAL A 239 25.42 8.31 -31.71
CA VAL A 239 24.14 8.92 -32.12
C VAL A 239 23.12 7.85 -32.50
N GLN A 240 23.54 6.82 -33.25
CA GLN A 240 22.68 5.68 -33.60
C GLN A 240 22.17 4.97 -32.35
N GLY A 241 23.08 4.66 -31.42
CA GLY A 241 22.74 4.01 -30.16
C GLY A 241 21.83 4.85 -29.26
N ALA A 242 22.11 6.15 -29.16
CA ALA A 242 21.28 7.09 -28.41
C ALA A 242 19.88 7.24 -29.02
N LEU A 243 19.76 7.28 -30.36
CA LEU A 243 18.46 7.31 -31.03
C LEU A 243 17.64 6.06 -30.73
N ILE A 244 18.25 4.87 -30.81
CA ILE A 244 17.58 3.61 -30.44
C ILE A 244 17.11 3.66 -28.99
N GLY A 245 17.97 4.12 -28.07
CA GLY A 245 17.65 4.27 -26.65
C GLY A 245 16.50 5.25 -26.38
N VAL A 246 16.51 6.42 -27.02
CA VAL A 246 15.48 7.45 -26.86
C VAL A 246 14.15 6.98 -27.43
N ILE A 247 14.13 6.48 -28.66
CA ILE A 247 12.90 6.01 -29.31
C ILE A 247 12.32 4.81 -28.53
N GLY A 248 13.16 3.86 -28.15
CA GLY A 248 12.75 2.70 -27.35
C GLY A 248 12.18 3.12 -25.99
N THR A 249 12.82 4.07 -25.31
CA THR A 249 12.32 4.60 -24.03
C THR A 249 10.99 5.33 -24.22
N LEU A 250 10.84 6.17 -25.24
CA LEU A 250 9.59 6.89 -25.52
C LEU A 250 8.43 5.93 -25.79
N ILE A 251 8.64 4.93 -26.64
CA ILE A 251 7.63 3.90 -26.95
C ILE A 251 7.32 3.08 -25.70
N GLY A 252 8.33 2.68 -24.94
CA GLY A 252 8.17 1.90 -23.71
C GLY A 252 7.41 2.67 -22.63
N VAL A 253 7.73 3.94 -22.40
CA VAL A 253 7.03 4.81 -21.45
C VAL A 253 5.60 5.06 -21.90
N ALA A 254 5.38 5.40 -23.18
CA ALA A 254 4.03 5.63 -23.70
C ALA A 254 3.17 4.37 -23.61
N GLY A 255 3.70 3.21 -24.02
CA GLY A 255 3.02 1.93 -23.91
C GLY A 255 2.78 1.50 -22.46
N GLY A 256 3.75 1.72 -21.58
CA GLY A 256 3.64 1.42 -20.15
C GLY A 256 2.59 2.29 -19.45
N ILE A 257 2.55 3.58 -19.73
CA ILE A 257 1.50 4.49 -19.23
C ILE A 257 0.14 4.07 -19.76
N ALA A 258 0.03 3.78 -21.07
CA ALA A 258 -1.22 3.33 -21.66
C ALA A 258 -1.72 2.02 -21.02
N LEU A 259 -0.84 1.05 -20.78
CA LEU A 259 -1.16 -0.19 -20.08
C LEU A 259 -1.58 0.07 -18.63
N ALA A 260 -0.84 0.90 -17.90
CA ALA A 260 -1.12 1.20 -16.50
C ALA A 260 -2.48 1.89 -16.32
N LEU A 261 -2.83 2.82 -17.21
CA LEU A 261 -4.12 3.53 -17.17
C LEU A 261 -5.31 2.69 -17.63
N ASN A 262 -5.08 1.54 -18.28
CA ASN A 262 -6.13 0.64 -18.77
C ASN A 262 -6.05 -0.75 -18.13
N ILE A 263 -5.43 -0.86 -16.94
CA ILE A 263 -5.19 -2.16 -16.29
C ILE A 263 -6.50 -2.86 -15.93
N ASP A 264 -7.53 -2.07 -15.61
CA ASP A 264 -8.90 -2.47 -15.32
C ASP A 264 -9.59 -3.15 -16.51
N VAL A 265 -9.17 -2.82 -17.75
CA VAL A 265 -9.65 -3.45 -18.97
C VAL A 265 -8.77 -4.63 -19.38
N VAL A 266 -7.45 -4.46 -19.27
CA VAL A 266 -6.45 -5.44 -19.72
C VAL A 266 -6.48 -6.71 -18.87
N VAL A 267 -6.55 -6.59 -17.54
CA VAL A 267 -6.54 -7.76 -16.63
C VAL A 267 -7.74 -8.67 -16.88
N PRO A 268 -9.00 -8.20 -16.87
CA PRO A 268 -10.16 -9.08 -17.15
C PRO A 268 -10.18 -9.62 -18.57
N PHE A 269 -9.54 -8.95 -19.54
CA PHE A 269 -9.37 -9.48 -20.89
C PHE A 269 -8.44 -10.69 -20.91
N VAL A 270 -7.28 -10.60 -20.23
CA VAL A 270 -6.32 -11.70 -20.10
C VAL A 270 -6.93 -12.85 -19.30
N GLU A 271 -7.61 -12.58 -18.19
CA GLU A 271 -8.28 -13.62 -17.39
C GLU A 271 -9.30 -14.41 -18.20
N ARG A 272 -10.11 -13.73 -19.02
CA ARG A 272 -11.07 -14.38 -19.94
C ARG A 272 -10.38 -15.20 -21.02
N LEU A 273 -9.23 -14.75 -21.52
CA LEU A 273 -8.51 -15.45 -22.58
C LEU A 273 -7.84 -16.74 -22.07
N PHE A 274 -7.26 -16.71 -20.87
CA PHE A 274 -6.54 -17.84 -20.28
C PHE A 274 -7.38 -18.69 -19.31
N ASN A 275 -8.64 -18.30 -19.07
CA ASN A 275 -9.57 -19.00 -18.18
C ASN A 275 -9.01 -19.21 -16.76
N PHE A 276 -8.21 -18.25 -16.30
CA PHE A 276 -7.58 -18.24 -14.98
C PHE A 276 -7.87 -16.91 -14.29
N GLN A 277 -8.26 -16.93 -13.02
CA GLN A 277 -8.49 -15.72 -12.23
C GLN A 277 -7.22 -15.36 -11.45
N PHE A 278 -6.65 -14.19 -11.72
CA PHE A 278 -5.45 -13.73 -11.02
C PHE A 278 -5.75 -13.37 -9.57
N LEU A 279 -6.92 -12.78 -9.32
CA LEU A 279 -7.40 -12.44 -7.98
C LEU A 279 -8.79 -13.02 -7.77
N SER A 280 -8.88 -14.12 -7.03
CA SER A 280 -10.16 -14.57 -6.52
C SER A 280 -10.64 -13.56 -5.47
N ARG A 281 -11.76 -12.89 -5.75
CA ARG A 281 -12.44 -11.97 -4.81
C ARG A 281 -12.68 -12.62 -3.44
N GLU A 282 -12.81 -13.94 -3.41
CA GLU A 282 -13.04 -14.76 -2.22
C GLU A 282 -11.81 -14.93 -1.32
N VAL A 283 -10.59 -14.77 -1.84
CA VAL A 283 -9.34 -14.95 -1.08
C VAL A 283 -8.67 -13.61 -0.78
N TYR A 284 -8.68 -12.68 -1.73
CA TYR A 284 -7.96 -11.42 -1.59
C TYR A 284 -8.83 -10.24 -1.18
N TYR A 285 -10.16 -10.34 -1.22
CA TYR A 285 -11.12 -9.29 -0.79
C TYR A 285 -10.82 -7.85 -1.28
N ILE A 286 -9.95 -7.69 -2.28
CA ILE A 286 -9.66 -6.43 -2.96
C ILE A 286 -10.69 -6.34 -4.09
N THR A 287 -11.63 -5.40 -3.97
CA THR A 287 -12.74 -5.24 -4.92
C THR A 287 -12.24 -4.79 -6.29
N ASP A 288 -11.17 -3.98 -6.31
CA ASP A 288 -10.53 -3.42 -7.50
C ASP A 288 -9.01 -3.24 -7.26
N LEU A 289 -8.17 -3.42 -8.28
CA LEU A 289 -6.75 -3.03 -8.27
C LEU A 289 -6.64 -1.60 -8.85
N PRO A 290 -6.72 -0.54 -8.02
CA PRO A 290 -6.53 0.81 -8.53
C PRO A 290 -5.08 0.95 -9.01
N SER A 291 -4.90 1.30 -10.27
CA SER A 291 -3.59 1.70 -10.80
C SER A 291 -3.29 3.12 -10.36
N ASP A 292 -2.34 3.29 -9.44
CA ASP A 292 -1.84 4.59 -9.04
C ASP A 292 -0.50 4.88 -9.75
N LEU A 293 -0.58 5.62 -10.86
CA LEU A 293 0.58 5.95 -11.68
C LEU A 293 1.38 7.08 -11.02
N GLN A 294 2.45 6.70 -10.32
CA GLN A 294 3.38 7.64 -9.72
C GLN A 294 4.32 8.25 -10.76
N SER A 295 4.16 9.54 -11.03
CA SER A 295 4.95 10.26 -12.05
C SER A 295 6.45 10.26 -11.73
N SER A 296 6.81 10.28 -10.45
CA SER A 296 8.21 10.17 -9.99
C SER A 296 8.87 8.89 -10.45
N ASP A 297 8.14 7.78 -10.39
CA ASP A 297 8.66 6.45 -10.71
C ASP A 297 8.86 6.33 -12.23
N VAL A 298 7.92 6.84 -13.01
CA VAL A 298 8.01 6.90 -14.47
C VAL A 298 9.24 7.70 -14.92
N VAL A 299 9.44 8.90 -14.35
CA VAL A 299 10.58 9.76 -14.69
C VAL A 299 11.90 9.11 -14.26
N ALA A 300 11.96 8.54 -13.05
CA ALA A 300 13.16 7.86 -12.55
C ALA A 300 13.54 6.67 -13.44
N ILE A 301 12.58 5.83 -13.82
CA ILE A 301 12.80 4.68 -14.71
C ILE A 301 13.25 5.15 -16.09
N ALA A 302 12.59 6.15 -16.67
CA ALA A 302 12.96 6.69 -17.98
C ALA A 302 14.41 7.22 -17.99
N LEU A 303 14.82 7.95 -16.94
CA LEU A 303 16.19 8.45 -16.81
C LEU A 303 17.21 7.33 -16.64
N VAL A 304 16.92 6.33 -15.80
CA VAL A 304 17.82 5.17 -15.61
C VAL A 304 17.95 4.36 -16.90
N SER A 305 16.86 4.11 -17.62
CA SER A 305 16.87 3.41 -18.91
C SER A 305 17.66 4.17 -19.97
N LEU A 306 17.49 5.49 -20.08
CA LEU A 306 18.28 6.32 -20.98
C LEU A 306 19.76 6.32 -20.63
N ALA A 307 20.10 6.43 -19.34
CA ALA A 307 21.49 6.38 -18.88
C ALA A 307 22.13 5.04 -19.20
N LEU A 308 21.46 3.92 -18.89
CA LEU A 308 21.95 2.58 -19.19
C LEU A 308 22.11 2.34 -20.69
N SER A 309 21.13 2.77 -21.48
CA SER A 309 21.22 2.71 -22.95
C SER A 309 22.40 3.53 -23.46
N PHE A 310 22.62 4.73 -22.93
CA PHE A 310 23.77 5.55 -23.33
C PHE A 310 25.09 4.87 -22.97
N PHE A 311 25.26 4.37 -21.74
CA PHE A 311 26.47 3.66 -21.32
C PHE A 311 26.72 2.39 -22.13
N ALA A 312 25.67 1.64 -22.46
CA ALA A 312 25.74 0.46 -23.32
C ALA A 312 26.32 0.79 -24.72
N THR A 313 26.08 1.99 -25.24
CA THR A 313 26.52 2.40 -26.59
C THR A 313 27.99 2.82 -26.64
N LEU A 314 28.61 3.16 -25.51
CA LEU A 314 29.99 3.66 -25.47
C LEU A 314 31.00 2.59 -25.88
N TYR A 315 30.86 1.36 -25.36
CA TYR A 315 31.81 0.28 -25.65
C TYR A 315 31.83 -0.11 -27.14
N PRO A 316 30.68 -0.38 -27.80
CA PRO A 316 30.65 -0.68 -29.23
C PRO A 316 31.17 0.48 -30.10
N SER A 317 30.81 1.73 -29.76
CA SER A 317 31.24 2.91 -30.50
C SER A 317 32.74 3.13 -30.44
N TRP A 318 33.34 2.92 -29.26
CA TRP A 318 34.79 2.97 -29.09
C TRP A 318 35.50 1.85 -29.87
N ARG A 319 34.91 0.66 -29.90
CA ARG A 319 35.42 -0.47 -30.70
C ARG A 319 35.39 -0.15 -32.20
N ALA A 320 34.32 0.47 -32.70
CA ALA A 320 34.19 0.90 -34.09
C ALA A 320 35.27 1.90 -34.52
N ALA A 321 35.62 2.83 -33.63
CA ALA A 321 36.65 3.84 -33.88
C ALA A 321 38.07 3.24 -34.05
N ARG A 322 38.30 2.02 -33.55
CA ARG A 322 39.60 1.32 -33.58
C ARG A 322 39.74 0.34 -34.74
N VAL A 323 38.80 0.29 -35.68
CA VAL A 323 38.91 -0.53 -36.88
C VAL A 323 40.10 -0.05 -37.74
N ASN A 324 41.00 -0.99 -38.08
CA ASN A 324 42.14 -0.74 -38.96
C ASN A 324 41.71 -0.87 -40.44
N PRO A 325 41.80 0.20 -41.26
CA PRO A 325 41.34 0.16 -42.64
C PRO A 325 42.07 -0.89 -43.49
N ALA A 326 43.36 -1.12 -43.22
CA ALA A 326 44.18 -2.05 -43.98
C ALA A 326 43.83 -3.52 -43.73
N GLU A 327 43.34 -3.87 -42.53
CA GLU A 327 42.90 -5.23 -42.22
C GLU A 327 41.48 -5.49 -42.72
N ALA A 328 40.60 -4.48 -42.62
CA ALA A 328 39.21 -4.59 -43.04
C ALA A 328 39.05 -4.80 -44.56
N LEU A 329 39.94 -4.23 -45.38
CA LEU A 329 39.92 -4.37 -46.85
C LEU A 329 40.70 -5.60 -47.36
N ARG A 330 41.40 -6.34 -46.49
CA ARG A 330 42.22 -7.50 -46.89
C ARG A 330 41.44 -8.82 -46.97
N TYR A 331 40.21 -8.82 -46.45
CA TYR A 331 39.33 -10.00 -46.41
C TYR A 331 38.19 -9.94 -47.45
N GLU A 332 38.27 -9.00 -48.40
CA GLU A 332 37.65 -9.11 -49.74
C GLU A 332 38.66 -9.72 -50.72
#